data_AF-A0A2H9NB44-F1
#
_entry.id   AF-A0A2H9NB44-F1
#
_cell.length_a   1.000
_cell.length_b   1.000
_cell.length_c   1.000
_cell.angle_alpha   90.00
_cell.angle_beta   90.00
_cell.angle_gamma   90.00
#
_symmetry.space_group_name_H-M   'P 1'
#
loop_
_entity.id
_entity.type
_entity.pdbx_description
1 polymer ?
#
loop_
_entity_poly.entity_id
_entity_poly.type
_entity_poly.pdbx_seq_one_letter_code
_entity_poly.pdbx_strand_id
1 'polypeptide(L)'
;RHGTNVFEKIAREGRKFHIGICAITQMPSLIPKEILSQMNTKVILGIPAPMDRNAVIESSAQNISDESVEIQMLDKGEAIVTSPFIDFPLPVKVSFFDDLVREDNSYKRGGNPELVGL
;
A
#
# COMPACT_ATOMS: atom_id res chain seq x y z
N ARG A 1 -21.66 7.07 -24.94
CA ARG A 1 -21.43 5.68 -24.48
C ARG A 1 -20.20 5.72 -23.59
N HIS A 2 -20.34 5.64 -22.26
CA HIS A 2 -19.19 5.51 -21.39
C HIS A 2 -18.59 4.13 -21.65
N GLY A 3 -17.47 4.09 -22.37
CA GLY A 3 -16.71 2.86 -22.54
C GLY A 3 -16.32 2.33 -21.17
N THR A 4 -16.38 1.01 -21.01
CA THR A 4 -15.99 0.30 -19.79
C THR A 4 -14.68 0.89 -19.26
N ASN A 5 -14.66 1.30 -17.99
CA ASN A 5 -13.49 1.93 -17.39
C ASN A 5 -12.29 0.99 -17.54
N VAL A 6 -11.23 1.42 -18.23
CA VAL A 6 -10.05 0.57 -18.52
C VAL A 6 -9.41 0.07 -17.21
N PHE A 7 -9.44 0.89 -16.16
CA PHE A 7 -8.93 0.50 -14.84
C PHE A 7 -9.75 -0.62 -14.21
N GLU A 8 -11.06 -0.63 -14.40
CA GLU A 8 -11.93 -1.73 -13.94
C GLU A 8 -11.58 -3.03 -14.67
N LYS A 9 -11.35 -2.96 -15.99
CA LYS A 9 -10.92 -4.13 -16.77
C LYS A 9 -9.57 -4.66 -16.28
N ILE A 10 -8.59 -3.78 -16.05
CA ILE A 10 -7.28 -4.21 -15.56
C ILE A 10 -7.40 -4.78 -14.13
N ALA A 11 -8.18 -4.15 -13.26
CA ALA A 11 -8.39 -4.63 -11.89
C ALA A 11 -9.00 -6.05 -11.85
N ARG A 12 -9.92 -6.38 -12.77
CA ARG A 12 -10.59 -7.69 -12.83
C ARG A 12 -9.83 -8.76 -13.60
N GLU A 13 -9.18 -8.39 -14.70
CA GLU A 13 -8.58 -9.36 -15.65
C GLU A 13 -7.05 -9.31 -15.70
N GLY A 14 -6.41 -8.25 -15.20
CA GLY A 14 -4.96 -8.02 -15.33
C GLY A 14 -4.11 -9.18 -14.81
N ARG A 15 -4.58 -9.87 -13.76
CA ARG A 15 -3.91 -11.07 -13.21
C ARG A 15 -3.71 -12.18 -14.24
N LYS A 16 -4.62 -12.34 -15.20
CA LYS A 16 -4.50 -13.35 -16.27
C LYS A 16 -3.32 -13.07 -17.21
N PHE A 17 -2.87 -11.82 -17.25
CA PHE A 17 -1.82 -11.32 -18.14
C PHE A 17 -0.57 -10.85 -17.38
N HIS A 18 -0.48 -11.12 -16.07
CA HIS A 18 0.60 -10.63 -15.20
C HIS A 18 0.73 -9.10 -15.18
N ILE A 19 -0.39 -8.39 -15.37
CA ILE A 19 -0.47 -6.93 -15.29
C ILE A 19 -1.16 -6.55 -13.98
N GLY A 20 -0.55 -5.63 -13.23
CA GLY A 20 -1.10 -5.07 -12.00
C GLY A 20 -1.28 -3.56 -12.09
N ILE A 21 -2.09 -3.01 -11.18
CA ILE A 21 -2.25 -1.57 -10.98
C ILE A 21 -1.88 -1.22 -9.55
N CYS A 22 -1.25 -0.06 -9.39
CA CYS A 22 -0.99 0.56 -8.09
C CYS A 22 -1.61 1.95 -8.12
N ALA A 23 -2.57 2.20 -7.21
CA ALA A 23 -3.15 3.53 -7.05
C ALA A 23 -2.56 4.18 -5.79
N ILE A 24 -2.16 5.44 -5.93
CA ILE A 24 -1.63 6.26 -4.84
C ILE A 24 -2.56 7.47 -4.73
N THR A 25 -3.24 7.61 -3.60
CA THR A 25 -4.21 8.68 -3.39
C THR A 25 -4.37 8.98 -1.90
N GLN A 26 -4.77 10.22 -1.59
CA GLN A 26 -5.21 10.63 -0.26
C GLN A 26 -6.74 10.50 -0.10
N MET A 27 -7.46 10.32 -1.20
CA MET A 27 -8.92 10.23 -1.26
C MET A 27 -9.35 8.89 -1.88
N PRO A 28 -9.16 7.75 -1.19
CA PRO A 28 -9.56 6.43 -1.66
C PRO A 28 -11.08 6.31 -1.89
N SER A 29 -11.91 7.10 -1.22
CA SER A 29 -13.37 7.10 -1.42
C SER A 29 -13.80 7.56 -2.83
N LEU A 30 -12.93 8.26 -3.57
CA LEU A 30 -13.18 8.67 -4.96
C LEU A 30 -12.87 7.56 -5.97
N ILE A 31 -12.18 6.49 -5.55
CA ILE A 31 -11.94 5.33 -6.42
C ILE A 31 -13.24 4.53 -6.51
N PRO A 32 -13.72 4.17 -7.72
CA PRO A 32 -14.88 3.31 -7.89
C PRO A 32 -14.77 2.04 -7.03
N LYS A 33 -15.85 1.69 -6.32
CA LYS A 33 -15.87 0.56 -5.38
C LYS A 33 -15.50 -0.76 -6.07
N GLU A 34 -15.85 -0.90 -7.34
CA GLU A 34 -15.52 -2.04 -8.20
C GLU A 34 -14.01 -2.18 -8.42
N ILE A 35 -13.25 -1.07 -8.46
CA ILE A 35 -11.79 -1.11 -8.57
C ILE A 35 -11.18 -1.33 -7.19
N LEU A 36 -11.62 -0.55 -6.19
CA LEU A 36 -11.05 -0.57 -4.84
C LEU A 36 -11.19 -1.94 -4.15
N SER A 37 -12.31 -2.64 -4.40
CA SER A 37 -12.57 -4.01 -3.91
C SER A 37 -11.70 -5.09 -4.56
N GLN A 38 -11.11 -4.83 -5.73
CA GLN A 38 -10.18 -5.76 -6.38
C GLN A 38 -8.72 -5.49 -5.98
N MET A 39 -8.44 -4.37 -5.31
CA MET A 39 -7.11 -4.02 -4.84
C MET A 39 -6.79 -4.75 -3.52
N ASN A 40 -6.35 -6.01 -3.61
CA ASN A 40 -6.20 -6.84 -2.41
C ASN A 40 -5.04 -6.43 -1.49
N THR A 41 -3.93 -5.93 -2.03
CA THR A 41 -2.81 -5.43 -1.21
C THR A 41 -2.93 -3.92 -1.06
N LYS A 42 -2.92 -3.44 0.19
CA LYS A 42 -2.96 -2.02 0.52
C LYS A 42 -1.88 -1.67 1.52
N VAL A 43 -1.25 -0.51 1.31
CA VAL A 43 -0.38 0.15 2.29
C VAL A 43 -1.14 1.37 2.77
N ILE A 44 -1.66 1.30 3.99
CA ILE A 44 -2.59 2.26 4.57
C ILE A 44 -1.81 3.16 5.51
N LEU A 45 -1.55 4.40 5.08
CA LEU A 45 -0.97 5.42 5.96
C LEU A 45 -2.06 6.05 6.83
N GLY A 46 -1.68 7.03 7.67
CA GLY A 46 -2.63 7.83 8.44
C GLY A 46 -3.74 8.45 7.57
N ILE A 47 -5.00 8.07 7.81
CA ILE A 47 -6.18 8.63 7.11
C ILE A 47 -7.10 9.31 8.14
N PRO A 48 -7.07 10.66 8.22
CA PRO A 48 -7.92 11.40 9.15
C PRO A 48 -9.40 11.36 8.79
N ALA A 49 -9.71 11.42 7.48
CA ALA A 49 -11.06 11.52 6.97
C ALA A 49 -11.83 10.20 7.14
N PRO A 50 -12.96 10.16 7.88
CA PRO A 50 -13.69 8.92 8.13
C PRO A 50 -14.20 8.24 6.85
N MET A 51 -14.65 9.03 5.87
CA MET A 51 -15.17 8.51 4.60
C MET A 51 -14.10 7.72 3.82
N ASP A 52 -12.90 8.28 3.74
CA ASP A 52 -11.76 7.64 3.08
C ASP A 52 -11.25 6.43 3.86
N ARG A 53 -11.19 6.55 5.18
CA ARG A 53 -10.78 5.47 6.07
C ARG A 53 -11.73 4.27 5.96
N ASN A 54 -13.04 4.52 5.99
CA ASN A 54 -14.05 3.47 5.83
C ASN A 54 -13.96 2.81 4.45
N ALA A 55 -13.74 3.57 3.37
CA ALA A 55 -13.57 3.00 2.03
C ALA A 55 -12.40 2.00 1.97
N VAL A 56 -11.30 2.31 2.66
CA VAL A 56 -10.12 1.44 2.75
C VAL A 56 -10.38 0.23 3.65
N ILE A 57 -11.00 0.42 4.81
CA ILE A 57 -11.36 -0.66 5.76
C ILE A 57 -12.28 -1.68 5.08
N GLU A 58 -13.39 -1.22 4.48
CA GLU A 58 -14.38 -2.09 3.83
C GLU A 58 -13.83 -2.87 2.64
N SER A 59 -12.76 -2.38 2.01
CA SER A 59 -12.16 -3.00 0.84
C SER A 59 -10.86 -3.75 1.15
N SER A 60 -10.42 -3.80 2.41
CA SER A 60 -9.18 -4.47 2.79
C SER A 60 -9.32 -5.99 2.77
N ALA A 61 -8.20 -6.69 2.53
CA ALA A 61 -8.19 -8.15 2.50
C ALA A 61 -8.45 -8.76 3.89
N GLN A 62 -7.89 -8.15 4.94
CA GLN A 62 -8.18 -8.47 6.32
C GLN A 62 -9.32 -7.61 6.85
N ASN A 63 -10.07 -8.15 7.82
CA ASN A 63 -10.99 -7.35 8.60
C ASN A 63 -10.17 -6.45 9.54
N ILE A 64 -10.23 -5.14 9.29
CA ILE A 64 -9.55 -4.10 10.07
C ILE A 64 -10.53 -3.05 10.61
N SER A 65 -11.76 -3.49 10.92
CA SER A 65 -12.84 -2.60 11.32
C SER A 65 -12.60 -1.96 12.68
N ASP A 66 -11.93 -2.68 13.58
CA ASP A 66 -11.65 -2.26 14.95
C ASP A 66 -10.45 -1.29 14.99
N GLU A 67 -9.58 -1.35 13.98
CA GLU A 67 -8.35 -0.56 13.82
C GLU A 67 -8.59 0.84 13.24
N SER A 68 -9.85 1.28 13.16
CA SER A 68 -10.21 2.59 12.59
C SER A 68 -9.56 3.76 13.34
N VAL A 69 -9.43 3.65 14.66
CA VAL A 69 -8.79 4.69 15.49
C VAL A 69 -7.28 4.68 15.28
N GLU A 70 -6.69 3.49 15.20
CA GLU A 70 -5.27 3.25 14.98
C GLU A 70 -4.83 3.81 13.63
N ILE A 71 -5.60 3.53 12.56
CA ILE A 71 -5.35 4.09 11.23
C ILE A 71 -5.42 5.62 11.23
N GLN A 72 -6.28 6.22 12.06
CA GLN A 72 -6.34 7.68 12.19
C GLN A 72 -5.09 8.25 12.89
N MET A 73 -4.49 7.49 13.80
CA MET A 73 -3.39 7.92 14.66
C MET A 73 -1.99 7.66 14.08
N LEU A 74 -1.88 6.91 12.99
CA LEU A 74 -0.59 6.63 12.34
C LEU A 74 0.17 7.92 12.01
N ASP A 75 1.41 7.98 12.48
CA ASP A 75 2.29 9.11 12.21
C ASP A 75 2.92 9.03 10.82
N LYS A 76 3.61 10.10 10.42
CA LYS A 76 4.34 10.14 9.15
C LYS A 76 5.39 9.03 9.10
N GLY A 77 5.25 8.15 8.11
CA GLY A 77 6.12 7.01 7.94
C GLY A 77 5.61 5.75 8.64
N GLU A 78 4.46 5.80 9.33
CA GLU A 78 3.79 4.60 9.83
C GLU A 78 2.67 4.19 8.87
N ALA A 79 2.50 2.89 8.71
CA ALA A 79 1.44 2.33 7.88
C ALA A 79 0.97 0.98 8.40
N ILE A 80 -0.25 0.60 8.02
CA ILE A 80 -0.77 -0.76 8.15
C ILE A 80 -0.80 -1.37 6.75
N VAL A 81 -0.21 -2.55 6.60
CA VAL A 81 -0.24 -3.32 5.36
C VAL A 81 -1.30 -4.41 5.47
N THR A 82 -2.22 -4.44 4.51
CA THR A 82 -3.16 -5.54 4.32
C THR A 82 -2.86 -6.23 2.99
N SER A 83 -2.96 -7.56 2.95
CA SER A 83 -2.69 -8.34 1.76
C SER A 83 -3.23 -9.76 1.90
N PRO A 84 -3.76 -10.40 0.86
CA PRO A 84 -4.20 -11.79 0.92
C PRO A 84 -3.03 -12.79 1.13
N PHE A 85 -1.78 -12.33 1.12
CA PHE A 85 -0.58 -13.14 1.32
C PHE A 85 -0.08 -13.15 2.77
N ILE A 86 -0.71 -12.40 3.67
CA ILE A 86 -0.39 -12.33 5.10
C ILE A 86 -1.63 -12.68 5.93
N ASP A 87 -1.44 -13.30 7.09
CA ASP A 87 -2.55 -13.80 7.90
C ASP A 87 -3.25 -12.68 8.68
N PHE A 88 -2.55 -11.60 9.00
CA PHE A 88 -3.04 -10.48 9.79
C PHE A 88 -2.46 -9.14 9.29
N PRO A 89 -3.12 -8.01 9.57
CA PRO A 89 -2.61 -6.68 9.20
C PRO A 89 -1.25 -6.41 9.85
N LEU A 90 -0.29 -5.95 9.07
CA LEU A 90 1.06 -5.70 9.57
C LEU A 90 1.31 -4.21 9.78
N PRO A 91 1.58 -3.75 11.01
CA PRO A 91 2.10 -2.41 11.23
C PRO A 91 3.54 -2.33 10.71
N VAL A 92 3.84 -1.32 9.92
CA VAL A 92 5.16 -1.11 9.33
C VAL A 92 5.61 0.33 9.51
N LYS A 93 6.93 0.52 9.59
CA LYS A 93 7.57 1.83 9.57
C LYS A 93 8.37 1.98 8.28
N VAL A 94 8.01 2.96 7.48
CA VAL A 94 8.61 3.30 6.19
C VAL A 94 9.70 4.32 6.42
N SER A 95 10.94 3.95 6.09
CA SER A 95 12.09 4.86 6.12
C SER A 95 11.99 5.91 5.02
N PHE A 96 12.57 7.09 5.26
CA PHE A 96 12.68 8.12 4.23
C PHE A 96 13.61 7.63 3.11
N PHE A 97 13.13 7.75 1.87
CA PHE A 97 13.87 7.34 0.69
C PHE A 97 15.25 8.00 0.60
N ASP A 98 15.34 9.29 0.88
CA ASP A 98 16.60 10.05 0.81
C ASP A 98 17.66 9.53 1.80
N ASP A 99 17.24 9.07 2.98
CA ASP A 99 18.14 8.52 3.99
C ASP A 99 18.67 7.15 3.54
N LEU A 100 17.79 6.30 3.00
CA LEU A 100 18.19 5.01 2.41
C LEU A 100 19.19 5.21 1.25
N VAL A 101 18.95 6.20 0.39
CA VAL A 101 19.86 6.51 -0.75
C VAL A 101 21.21 7.02 -0.25
N ARG A 102 21.24 7.81 0.83
CA ARG A 102 22.50 8.28 1.42
C ARG A 102 23.31 7.14 2.03
N GLU A 103 22.65 6.21 2.73
CA GLU A 103 23.27 5.01 3.30
C GLU A 103 23.81 4.06 2.21
N ASP A 104 23.07 3.83 1.14
CA ASP A 104 23.57 2.99 0.02
C ASP A 104 24.78 3.63 -0.67
N ASN A 105 24.76 4.95 -0.87
CA ASN A 105 25.87 5.66 -1.50
C ASN A 105 27.09 5.79 -0.58
N SER A 106 26.92 5.78 0.74
CA SER A 106 28.04 5.73 1.69
C SER A 106 28.64 4.32 1.76
N TYR A 107 27.81 3.27 1.72
CA TYR A 107 28.26 1.88 1.58
C TYR A 107 29.09 1.67 0.30
N LYS A 108 28.60 2.15 -0.85
CA LYS A 108 29.33 2.06 -2.13
C LYS A 108 30.64 2.84 -2.17
N ARG A 109 30.75 3.92 -1.39
CA ARG A 109 31.98 4.74 -1.30
C ARG A 109 32.97 4.27 -0.23
N GLY A 110 32.55 3.44 0.71
CA GLY A 110 33.37 2.94 1.83
C GLY A 110 33.63 1.42 1.86
N GLY A 111 33.09 0.65 0.91
CA GLY A 111 33.16 -0.82 0.95
C GLY A 111 34.49 -1.42 0.48
N ASN A 112 35.25 -1.98 1.42
CA ASN A 112 36.24 -3.03 1.16
C ASN A 112 35.50 -4.30 0.68
N PRO A 113 35.84 -4.92 -0.48
CA PRO A 113 35.09 -6.05 -1.06
C PRO A 113 35.08 -7.37 -0.26
N GLU A 114 35.84 -7.52 0.83
CA GLU A 114 36.09 -8.82 1.47
C GLU A 114 35.02 -9.34 2.46
N LEU A 115 33.89 -8.64 2.67
CA LEU A 115 32.84 -9.12 3.59
C LEU A 115 31.64 -9.79 2.90
N VAL A 116 31.77 -10.16 1.62
CA VAL A 116 30.77 -10.99 0.92
C VAL A 116 31.07 -12.46 1.19
N GLY A 117 30.71 -12.91 2.38
CA GLY A 117 30.96 -14.27 2.83
C GLY A 117 30.00 -14.70 3.93
N LEU A 118 28.69 -14.60 3.67
CA LEU A 118 27.63 -15.44 4.22
C LEU A 118 26.49 -15.54 3.21
#